data_AF-A0A377J3Z9-F1
#
_entry.id   AF-A0A377J3Z9-F1
#
_cell.length_a   1.000
_cell.length_b   1.000
_cell.length_c   1.000
_cell.angle_alpha   90.00
_cell.angle_beta   90.00
_cell.angle_gamma   90.00
#
_symmetry.space_group_name_H-M   'P 1'
#
loop_
_entity.id
_entity.type
_entity.pdbx_description
1 polymer ?
#
loop_
_entity_poly.entity_id
_entity_poly.type
_entity_poly.pdbx_seq_one_letter_code
_entity_poly.pdbx_strand_id
1 'polypeptide(L)'
;MLDSSGGIFAAHDYRHFAGITGGSLAPDTPPSKEQIQQARIHNHLTPLTAESITEIFLAYPRIYLVTDKLNDFDAIASQLPFTDRILIEVFSLKGYYQAKRLGLLPMLSTSDIALAKSLKIPMVATHTSTLQDPDKARLAQSYLAQGGCIMAFSSNEKSFIESHLEVSASMIYTDYFDINTKQCKLEEAMCKTY
;
A
#
# COMPACT_ATOMS: atom_id res chain seq x y z
N MET A 1 1.32 5.51 -10.36
CA MET A 1 2.17 6.47 -11.10
C MET A 1 1.31 7.28 -12.06
N LEU A 2 1.84 8.39 -12.60
CA LEU A 2 1.18 9.18 -13.65
C LEU A 2 1.84 8.93 -15.02
N ASP A 3 1.04 8.82 -16.06
CA ASP A 3 1.49 8.83 -17.46
C ASP A 3 1.90 10.25 -17.90
N SER A 4 2.41 10.41 -19.12
CA SER A 4 2.89 11.70 -19.65
C SER A 4 1.79 12.77 -19.81
N SER A 5 0.52 12.38 -19.75
CA SER A 5 -0.65 13.26 -19.78
C SER A 5 -1.31 13.45 -18.41
N GLY A 6 -0.72 12.88 -17.35
CA GLY A 6 -1.25 12.96 -15.99
C GLY A 6 -2.29 11.88 -15.64
N GLY A 7 -2.49 10.87 -16.49
CA GLY A 7 -3.38 9.74 -16.21
C GLY A 7 -2.79 8.73 -15.23
N ILE A 8 -3.58 8.27 -14.26
CA ILE A 8 -3.13 7.25 -13.30
C ILE A 8 -2.98 5.89 -14.00
N PHE A 9 -1.86 5.22 -13.71
CA PHE A 9 -1.67 3.80 -13.98
C PHE A 9 -0.95 3.09 -12.82
N ALA A 10 -1.23 1.79 -12.68
CA ALA A 10 -0.65 0.93 -11.66
C ALA A 10 0.79 0.55 -12.03
N ALA A 11 1.74 1.03 -11.24
CA ALA A 11 3.15 0.67 -11.30
C ALA A 11 3.81 0.99 -9.96
N HIS A 12 4.91 0.29 -9.67
CA HIS A 12 5.74 0.59 -8.50
C HIS A 12 6.51 1.92 -8.70
N ASP A 13 7.25 2.01 -9.79
CA ASP A 13 7.94 3.21 -10.27
C ASP A 13 8.21 3.03 -11.77
N TYR A 14 8.68 4.09 -12.45
CA TYR A 14 8.92 4.07 -13.90
C TYR A 14 10.01 3.08 -14.31
N ARG A 15 11.04 2.90 -13.47
CA ARG A 15 12.22 2.11 -13.79
C ARG A 15 11.90 0.64 -13.71
N HIS A 16 11.24 0.26 -12.63
CA HIS A 16 10.71 -1.07 -12.43
C HIS A 16 9.70 -1.41 -13.52
N PHE A 17 8.77 -0.49 -13.83
CA PHE A 17 7.79 -0.69 -14.90
C PHE A 17 8.47 -0.94 -16.25
N ALA A 18 9.42 -0.09 -16.65
CA ALA A 18 10.20 -0.30 -17.87
C ALA A 18 10.92 -1.65 -17.89
N GLY A 19 11.51 -2.06 -16.76
CA GLY A 19 12.20 -3.33 -16.62
C GLY A 19 11.29 -4.55 -16.79
N ILE A 20 10.09 -4.54 -16.20
CA ILE A 20 9.16 -5.67 -16.27
C ILE A 20 8.32 -5.70 -17.56
N THR A 21 8.33 -4.63 -18.37
CA THR A 21 7.64 -4.55 -19.67
C THR A 21 8.57 -4.72 -20.87
N GLY A 22 9.72 -5.39 -20.69
CA GLY A 22 10.64 -5.72 -21.78
C GLY A 22 11.63 -4.61 -22.16
N GLY A 23 11.78 -3.56 -21.35
CA GLY A 23 12.89 -2.60 -21.45
C GLY A 23 12.78 -1.57 -22.58
N SER A 24 11.68 -1.53 -23.33
CA SER A 24 11.48 -0.58 -24.43
C SER A 24 11.07 0.83 -23.97
N LEU A 25 10.69 0.98 -22.70
CA LEU A 25 10.32 2.26 -22.09
C LEU A 25 11.53 2.91 -21.42
N ALA A 26 11.56 4.25 -21.41
CA ALA A 26 12.60 5.00 -20.72
C ALA A 26 12.44 4.85 -19.18
N PRO A 27 13.46 4.39 -18.43
CA PRO A 27 13.32 4.02 -17.02
C PRO A 27 12.90 5.12 -16.04
N ASP A 28 13.06 6.40 -16.35
CA ASP A 28 12.72 7.48 -15.41
C ASP A 28 11.80 8.53 -16.06
N THR A 29 11.06 8.12 -17.09
CA THR A 29 10.16 9.02 -17.83
C THR A 29 8.73 8.47 -17.79
N PRO A 30 7.74 9.33 -17.52
CA PRO A 30 6.34 8.94 -17.66
C PRO A 30 6.06 8.42 -19.08
N PRO A 31 5.59 7.17 -19.25
CA PRO A 31 5.19 6.66 -20.55
C PRO A 31 3.91 7.35 -21.03
N SER A 32 3.63 7.34 -22.33
CA SER A 32 2.33 7.77 -22.87
C SER A 32 1.24 6.73 -22.58
N LYS A 33 -0.02 7.15 -22.71
CA LYS A 33 -1.18 6.25 -22.59
C LYS A 33 -1.09 5.09 -23.59
N GLU A 34 -0.67 5.35 -24.83
CA GLU A 34 -0.50 4.35 -25.88
C GLU A 34 0.62 3.35 -25.52
N GLN A 35 1.74 3.84 -24.98
CA GLN A 35 2.84 3.00 -24.52
C GLN A 35 2.38 2.06 -23.39
N ILE A 36 1.58 2.55 -22.43
CA ILE A 36 1.02 1.73 -21.35
C ILE A 36 0.08 0.65 -21.91
N GLN A 37 -0.81 1.00 -22.85
CA GLN A 37 -1.76 0.06 -23.46
C GLN A 37 -1.07 -1.06 -24.26
N GLN A 38 0.06 -0.73 -24.91
CA GLN A 38 0.85 -1.68 -25.69
C GLN A 38 1.81 -2.50 -24.83
N ALA A 39 2.18 -2.03 -23.65
CA ALA A 39 3.09 -2.71 -22.75
C ALA A 39 2.51 -4.04 -22.22
N ARG A 40 3.39 -4.98 -21.92
CA ARG A 40 3.03 -6.26 -21.30
C ARG A 40 3.97 -6.56 -20.14
N ILE A 41 3.44 -6.59 -18.93
CA ILE A 41 4.18 -6.98 -17.73
C ILE A 41 4.50 -8.48 -17.85
N HIS A 42 5.79 -8.82 -17.76
CA HIS A 42 6.32 -10.16 -17.98
C HIS A 42 5.85 -10.80 -19.29
N ASN A 43 5.62 -9.99 -20.33
CA ASN A 43 5.14 -10.39 -21.66
C ASN A 43 3.70 -10.93 -21.74
N HIS A 44 2.90 -10.87 -20.67
CA HIS A 44 1.53 -11.43 -20.70
C HIS A 44 0.46 -10.63 -19.96
N LEU A 45 0.82 -9.82 -18.97
CA LEU A 45 -0.16 -9.05 -18.19
C LEU A 45 -0.33 -7.64 -18.74
N THR A 46 -1.59 -7.17 -18.78
CA THR A 46 -1.91 -5.79 -19.19
C THR A 46 -1.78 -4.87 -17.97
N PRO A 47 -1.04 -3.75 -18.06
CA PRO A 47 -1.01 -2.75 -17.00
C PRO A 47 -2.39 -2.17 -16.70
N LEU A 48 -2.70 -1.92 -15.43
CA LEU A 48 -3.99 -1.33 -15.05
C LEU A 48 -3.92 0.19 -15.18
N THR A 49 -4.90 0.80 -15.86
CA THR A 49 -5.12 2.26 -15.89
C THR A 49 -6.14 2.67 -14.85
N ALA A 50 -6.35 3.98 -14.64
CA ALA A 50 -7.40 4.52 -13.79
C ALA A 50 -8.78 3.93 -14.10
N GLU A 51 -9.09 3.75 -15.39
CA GLU A 51 -10.35 3.16 -15.85
C GLU A 51 -10.48 1.70 -15.41
N SER A 52 -9.45 0.87 -15.62
CA SER A 52 -9.45 -0.53 -15.20
C SER A 52 -9.47 -0.69 -13.68
N ILE A 53 -8.74 0.15 -12.95
CA ILE A 53 -8.77 0.19 -11.49
C ILE A 53 -10.20 0.51 -11.03
N THR A 54 -10.81 1.54 -11.60
CA THR A 54 -12.19 1.94 -11.27
C THR A 54 -13.18 0.81 -11.51
N GLU A 55 -13.11 0.14 -12.65
CA GLU A 55 -13.96 -0.99 -12.98
C GLU A 55 -13.87 -2.10 -11.91
N ILE A 56 -12.64 -2.51 -11.54
CA ILE A 56 -12.41 -3.52 -10.51
C ILE A 56 -13.01 -3.09 -9.17
N PHE A 57 -12.71 -1.87 -8.70
CA PHE A 57 -13.14 -1.43 -7.37
C PHE A 57 -14.64 -1.15 -7.28
N LEU A 58 -15.32 -0.83 -8.39
CA LEU A 58 -16.78 -0.74 -8.43
C LEU A 58 -17.44 -2.12 -8.45
N ALA A 59 -16.85 -3.10 -9.12
CA ALA A 59 -17.34 -4.48 -9.14
C ALA A 59 -17.21 -5.18 -7.78
N TYR A 60 -16.20 -4.79 -6.98
CA TYR A 60 -15.92 -5.37 -5.67
C TYR A 60 -16.03 -4.31 -4.55
N PRO A 61 -17.23 -4.00 -4.05
CA PRO A 61 -17.42 -2.91 -3.09
C PRO A 61 -16.82 -3.18 -1.70
N ARG A 62 -16.37 -4.42 -1.43
CA ARG A 62 -15.78 -4.81 -0.14
C ARG A 62 -14.25 -4.72 -0.11
N ILE A 63 -13.60 -4.41 -1.23
CA ILE A 63 -12.13 -4.27 -1.27
C ILE A 63 -11.74 -2.78 -1.15
N TYR A 64 -10.58 -2.56 -0.54
CA TYR A 64 -9.93 -1.26 -0.40
C TYR A 64 -8.69 -1.20 -1.28
N LEU A 65 -8.44 -0.05 -1.90
CA LEU A 65 -7.19 0.22 -2.58
C LEU A 65 -6.22 0.76 -1.54
N VAL A 66 -5.09 0.09 -1.36
CA VAL A 66 -4.02 0.56 -0.49
C VAL A 66 -2.82 0.93 -1.35
N THR A 67 -2.30 2.16 -1.21
CA THR A 67 -1.21 2.64 -2.08
C THR A 67 -0.28 3.64 -1.40
N ASP A 68 1.00 3.53 -1.69
CA ASP A 68 2.10 4.46 -1.38
C ASP A 68 2.71 5.09 -2.66
N LYS A 69 2.19 4.74 -3.84
CA LYS A 69 2.86 4.94 -5.13
C LYS A 69 2.62 6.29 -5.81
N LEU A 70 1.80 7.15 -5.21
CA LEU A 70 1.51 8.46 -5.78
C LEU A 70 1.26 9.49 -4.67
N ASN A 71 2.00 10.59 -4.74
CA ASN A 71 1.87 11.74 -3.84
C ASN A 71 1.09 12.91 -4.47
N ASP A 72 0.64 12.76 -5.72
CA ASP A 72 -0.33 13.65 -6.36
C ASP A 72 -1.75 13.28 -5.90
N PHE A 73 -2.13 13.85 -4.76
CA PHE A 73 -3.42 13.57 -4.14
C PHE A 73 -4.59 14.14 -4.94
N ASP A 74 -4.38 15.23 -5.68
CA ASP A 74 -5.40 15.81 -6.57
C ASP A 74 -5.70 14.85 -7.74
N ALA A 75 -4.67 14.22 -8.33
CA ALA A 75 -4.86 13.19 -9.33
C ALA A 75 -5.67 11.99 -8.78
N ILE A 76 -5.34 11.53 -7.57
CA ILE A 76 -6.08 10.43 -6.92
C ILE A 76 -7.55 10.81 -6.72
N ALA A 77 -7.81 11.98 -6.12
CA ALA A 77 -9.16 12.44 -5.80
C ALA A 77 -10.01 12.71 -7.05
N SER A 78 -9.39 13.14 -8.16
CA SER A 78 -10.09 13.50 -9.39
C SER A 78 -10.31 12.32 -10.34
N GLN A 79 -9.44 11.30 -10.33
CA GLN A 79 -9.48 10.21 -11.30
C GLN A 79 -10.04 8.89 -10.75
N LEU A 80 -10.08 8.71 -9.43
CA LEU A 80 -10.60 7.49 -8.79
C LEU A 80 -11.86 7.80 -7.98
N PRO A 81 -13.06 7.36 -8.42
CA PRO A 81 -14.34 7.83 -7.86
C PRO A 81 -14.75 7.17 -6.52
N PHE A 82 -13.93 6.29 -5.96
CA PHE A 82 -14.21 5.51 -4.75
C PHE A 82 -13.29 5.94 -3.59
N THR A 83 -13.13 7.25 -3.40
CA THR A 83 -12.16 7.85 -2.46
C THR A 83 -12.33 7.41 -1.00
N ASP A 84 -13.54 7.00 -0.62
CA ASP A 84 -13.88 6.43 0.70
C ASP A 84 -13.29 5.03 0.93
N ARG A 85 -12.69 4.42 -0.10
CA ARG A 85 -12.03 3.11 -0.05
C ARG A 85 -10.59 3.15 -0.55
N ILE A 86 -9.95 4.33 -0.57
CA ILE A 86 -8.54 4.50 -0.93
C ILE A 86 -7.73 4.88 0.31
N LEU A 87 -6.95 3.93 0.81
CA LEU A 87 -6.02 4.09 1.92
C LEU A 87 -4.65 4.49 1.36
N ILE A 88 -4.17 5.68 1.72
CA ILE A 88 -2.95 6.25 1.14
C ILE A 88 -1.87 6.29 2.20
N GLU A 89 -0.81 5.50 2.01
CA GLU A 89 0.37 5.62 2.85
C GLU A 89 1.12 6.92 2.53
N VAL A 90 1.32 7.74 3.56
CA VAL A 90 2.00 9.03 3.46
C VAL A 90 3.19 9.09 4.40
N PHE A 91 4.31 9.60 3.89
CA PHE A 91 5.59 9.62 4.61
C PHE A 91 5.87 10.95 5.33
N SER A 92 4.87 11.81 5.48
CA SER A 92 5.01 13.07 6.21
C SER A 92 3.68 13.58 6.76
N LEU A 93 3.73 14.34 7.85
CA LEU A 93 2.57 15.05 8.39
C LEU A 93 1.97 16.05 7.39
N LYS A 94 2.83 16.71 6.60
CA LYS A 94 2.36 17.61 5.53
C LYS A 94 1.51 16.84 4.52
N GLY A 95 2.00 15.72 4.02
CA GLY A 95 1.26 14.85 3.09
C GLY A 95 -0.04 14.32 3.70
N TYR A 96 0.01 13.91 4.97
CA TYR A 96 -1.18 13.49 5.73
C TYR A 96 -2.28 14.55 5.72
N TYR A 97 -1.95 15.78 6.08
CA TYR A 97 -2.95 16.85 6.11
C TYR A 97 -3.36 17.33 4.71
N GLN A 98 -2.50 17.21 3.69
CA GLN A 98 -2.87 17.50 2.30
C GLN A 98 -3.91 16.48 1.79
N ALA A 99 -3.65 15.18 1.94
CA ALA A 99 -4.58 14.13 1.55
C ALA A 99 -5.92 14.24 2.29
N LYS A 100 -5.90 14.50 3.61
CA LYS A 100 -7.13 14.72 4.39
C LYS A 100 -7.99 15.87 3.89
N ARG A 101 -7.39 16.99 3.46
CA ARG A 101 -8.14 18.15 2.93
C ARG A 101 -8.90 17.82 1.65
N LEU A 102 -8.43 16.83 0.90
CA LEU A 102 -9.06 16.34 -0.33
C LEU A 102 -10.06 15.20 -0.09
N GLY A 103 -10.38 14.88 1.17
CA GLY A 103 -11.34 13.84 1.52
C GLY A 103 -10.82 12.40 1.36
N LEU A 104 -9.50 12.23 1.21
CA LEU A 104 -8.85 10.92 1.12
C LEU A 104 -8.59 10.33 2.52
N LEU A 105 -8.26 9.05 2.59
CA LEU A 105 -7.96 8.33 3.83
C LEU A 105 -6.45 8.08 4.00
N PRO A 106 -5.67 9.07 4.49
CA PRO A 106 -4.23 8.88 4.68
C PRO A 106 -3.88 8.04 5.91
N MET A 107 -2.81 7.27 5.77
CA MET A 107 -2.15 6.49 6.82
C MET A 107 -0.73 7.01 6.98
N LEU A 108 -0.37 7.47 8.17
CA LEU A 108 1.00 7.94 8.38
C LEU A 108 1.95 6.75 8.45
N SER A 109 2.92 6.69 7.53
CA SER A 109 4.05 5.76 7.60
C SER A 109 5.00 6.21 8.69
N THR A 110 5.10 5.44 9.78
CA THR A 110 5.92 5.81 10.95
C THR A 110 6.29 4.61 11.80
N SER A 111 7.50 4.63 12.36
CA SER A 111 7.91 3.74 13.46
C SER A 111 7.68 4.37 14.85
N ASP A 112 7.34 5.66 14.90
CA ASP A 112 7.02 6.40 16.12
C ASP A 112 5.49 6.39 16.35
N ILE A 113 5.02 5.28 16.94
CA ILE A 113 3.61 5.09 17.30
C ILE A 113 3.20 6.08 18.41
N ALA A 114 4.13 6.54 19.24
CA ALA A 114 3.84 7.46 20.34
C ALA A 114 3.48 8.85 19.80
N LEU A 115 4.23 9.32 18.80
CA LEU A 115 3.91 10.53 18.08
C LEU A 115 2.53 10.44 17.42
N ALA A 116 2.25 9.36 16.68
CA ALA A 116 0.95 9.16 16.03
C ALA A 116 -0.21 9.20 17.05
N LYS A 117 -0.04 8.53 18.19
CA LYS A 117 -0.97 8.57 19.32
C LYS A 117 -1.18 9.98 19.86
N SER A 118 -0.11 10.73 20.11
CA SER A 118 -0.18 12.11 20.63
C SER A 118 -0.90 13.06 19.68
N LEU A 119 -0.73 12.85 18.37
CA LEU A 119 -1.36 13.62 17.31
C LEU A 119 -2.78 13.14 16.98
N LYS A 120 -3.27 12.08 17.64
CA LYS A 120 -4.58 11.46 17.39
C LYS A 120 -4.76 11.07 15.91
N ILE A 121 -3.68 10.62 15.28
CA ILE A 121 -3.76 10.00 13.96
C ILE A 121 -4.46 8.66 14.17
N PRO A 122 -5.52 8.33 13.42
CA PRO A 122 -6.30 7.11 13.62
C PRO A 122 -5.71 5.89 12.92
N MET A 123 -4.88 6.09 11.88
CA MET A 123 -4.34 5.01 11.06
C MET A 123 -2.87 5.26 10.74
N VAL A 124 -2.04 4.25 11.01
CA VAL A 124 -0.61 4.26 10.72
C VAL A 124 -0.21 3.03 9.93
N ALA A 125 0.79 3.19 9.08
CA ALA A 125 1.52 2.10 8.47
C ALA A 125 2.91 2.01 9.14
N THR A 126 3.39 0.82 9.43
CA THR A 126 4.73 0.63 10.01
C THR A 126 5.41 -0.59 9.41
N HIS A 127 6.74 -0.54 9.33
CA HIS A 127 7.50 -1.75 9.08
C HIS A 127 7.28 -2.76 10.23
N THR A 128 7.18 -4.03 9.90
CA THR A 128 7.07 -5.18 10.83
C THR A 128 8.19 -5.24 11.87
N SER A 129 9.42 -4.81 11.52
CA SER A 129 10.54 -4.76 12.47
C SER A 129 10.28 -3.81 13.65
N THR A 130 9.41 -2.80 13.47
CA THR A 130 8.91 -1.99 14.59
C THR A 130 8.17 -2.85 15.61
N LEU A 131 7.45 -3.89 15.18
CA LEU A 131 6.69 -4.77 16.06
C LEU A 131 7.53 -5.91 16.66
N GLN A 132 8.73 -6.17 16.13
CA GLN A 132 9.67 -7.12 16.72
C GLN A 132 10.32 -6.58 18.01
N ASP A 133 10.35 -5.25 18.16
CA ASP A 133 10.74 -4.58 19.39
C ASP A 133 9.62 -4.69 20.44
N PRO A 134 9.84 -5.35 21.60
CA PRO A 134 8.80 -5.56 22.61
C PRO A 134 8.19 -4.28 23.19
N ASP A 135 8.97 -3.19 23.30
CA ASP A 135 8.48 -1.92 23.83
C ASP A 135 7.55 -1.26 22.83
N LYS A 136 7.93 -1.27 21.55
CA LYS A 136 7.11 -0.75 20.47
C LYS A 136 5.87 -1.61 20.21
N ALA A 137 5.97 -2.93 20.35
CA ALA A 137 4.82 -3.83 20.28
C ALA A 137 3.78 -3.54 21.38
N ARG A 138 4.22 -3.26 22.61
CA ARG A 138 3.33 -2.85 23.72
C ARG A 138 2.67 -1.50 23.45
N LEU A 139 3.42 -0.57 22.88
CA LEU A 139 2.88 0.73 22.48
C LEU A 139 1.84 0.58 21.36
N ALA A 140 2.08 -0.31 20.39
CA ALA A 140 1.16 -0.67 19.34
C ALA A 140 -0.15 -1.28 19.90
N GLN A 141 -0.05 -2.22 20.84
CA GLN A 141 -1.21 -2.78 21.56
C GLN A 141 -2.03 -1.68 22.24
N SER A 142 -1.38 -0.75 22.94
CA SER A 142 -2.07 0.37 23.58
C SER A 142 -2.75 1.30 22.57
N TYR A 143 -2.15 1.51 21.40
CA TYR A 143 -2.72 2.32 20.34
C TYR A 143 -3.96 1.66 19.74
N LEU A 144 -3.93 0.34 19.48
CA LEU A 144 -5.09 -0.43 19.03
C LEU A 144 -6.23 -0.42 20.05
N ALA A 145 -5.91 -0.61 21.34
CA ALA A 145 -6.91 -0.57 22.42
C ALA A 145 -7.65 0.77 22.54
N GLN A 146 -7.10 1.85 21.95
CA GLN A 146 -7.72 3.18 21.90
C GLN A 146 -8.48 3.43 20.59
N GLY A 147 -8.72 2.38 19.79
CA GLY A 147 -9.41 2.47 18.50
C GLY A 147 -8.50 2.89 17.34
N GLY A 148 -7.18 2.93 17.54
CA GLY A 148 -6.23 3.13 16.46
C GLY A 148 -6.15 1.92 15.53
N CYS A 149 -5.70 2.15 14.30
CA CYS A 149 -5.47 1.12 13.30
C CYS A 149 -3.99 1.10 12.87
N ILE A 150 -3.39 -0.09 12.84
CA ILE A 150 -1.99 -0.30 12.45
C ILE A 150 -1.94 -1.28 11.27
N MET A 151 -1.35 -0.86 10.16
CA MET A 151 -1.02 -1.74 9.04
C MET A 151 0.48 -2.04 9.02
N ALA A 152 0.88 -3.29 9.17
CA ALA A 152 2.28 -3.69 9.25
C ALA A 152 2.79 -4.25 7.92
N PHE A 153 3.76 -3.59 7.29
CA PHE A 153 4.35 -4.02 6.01
C PHE A 153 5.77 -4.58 6.18
N SER A 154 6.14 -5.71 5.58
CA SER A 154 5.28 -6.80 5.08
C SER A 154 5.78 -8.10 5.69
N SER A 155 4.94 -9.12 5.92
CA SER A 155 5.42 -10.41 6.42
C SER A 155 4.69 -11.56 5.74
N ASN A 156 5.44 -12.61 5.40
CA ASN A 156 4.92 -13.91 4.97
C ASN A 156 5.08 -14.98 6.08
N GLU A 157 5.67 -14.62 7.22
CA GLU A 157 5.98 -15.54 8.30
C GLU A 157 4.76 -15.78 9.19
N LYS A 158 4.29 -17.03 9.20
CA LYS A 158 3.13 -17.45 9.98
C LYS A 158 3.24 -17.08 11.46
N SER A 159 4.39 -17.36 12.08
CA SER A 159 4.62 -17.08 13.50
C SER A 159 4.50 -15.59 13.82
N PHE A 160 5.04 -14.73 12.96
CA PHE A 160 4.88 -13.28 13.09
C PHE A 160 3.41 -12.87 12.94
N ILE A 161 2.75 -13.33 11.87
CA ILE A 161 1.35 -12.98 11.59
C ILE A 161 0.45 -13.39 12.75
N GLU A 162 0.55 -14.63 13.25
CA GLU A 162 -0.28 -15.13 14.35
C GLU A 162 0.01 -14.44 15.69
N SER A 163 1.24 -13.97 15.92
CA SER A 163 1.61 -13.28 17.16
C SER A 163 1.22 -11.80 17.16
N HIS A 164 1.07 -11.18 15.98
CA HIS A 164 0.89 -9.73 15.86
C HIS A 164 -0.49 -9.31 15.34
N LEU A 165 -1.12 -10.09 14.46
CA LEU A 165 -2.45 -9.78 13.93
C LEU A 165 -3.49 -9.73 15.06
N GLU A 166 -4.29 -8.67 15.09
CA GLU A 166 -5.28 -8.35 16.15
C GLU A 166 -4.70 -8.11 17.55
N VAL A 167 -3.38 -8.27 17.74
CA VAL A 167 -2.68 -8.00 19.00
C VAL A 167 -1.97 -6.66 18.94
N SER A 168 -1.09 -6.47 17.96
CA SER A 168 -0.26 -5.26 17.77
C SER A 168 -0.26 -4.73 16.34
N ALA A 169 -0.96 -5.39 15.43
CA ALA A 169 -1.30 -4.91 14.10
C ALA A 169 -2.78 -5.19 13.82
N SER A 170 -3.48 -4.27 13.16
CA SER A 170 -4.83 -4.50 12.64
C SER A 170 -4.79 -5.28 11.32
N MET A 171 -3.78 -5.02 10.50
CA MET A 171 -3.60 -5.60 9.17
C MET A 171 -2.11 -5.85 8.92
N ILE A 172 -1.81 -6.84 8.08
CA ILE A 172 -0.44 -7.19 7.67
C ILE A 172 -0.41 -7.30 6.15
N TYR A 173 0.55 -6.62 5.52
CA TYR A 173 0.80 -6.78 4.10
C TYR A 173 1.58 -8.08 3.88
N THR A 174 1.17 -8.83 2.87
CA THR A 174 1.78 -10.11 2.52
C THR A 174 1.80 -10.27 1.00
N ASP A 175 2.84 -10.92 0.49
CA ASP A 175 2.97 -11.25 -0.93
C ASP A 175 2.45 -12.67 -1.22
N TYR A 176 2.67 -13.60 -0.27
CA TYR A 176 2.48 -15.04 -0.51
C TYR A 176 1.71 -15.77 0.59
N PHE A 177 1.27 -15.11 1.64
CA PHE A 177 0.52 -15.75 2.73
C PHE A 177 -0.95 -15.91 2.37
N ASP A 178 -1.47 -17.12 2.51
CA ASP A 178 -2.89 -17.42 2.38
C ASP A 178 -3.55 -17.42 3.75
N ILE A 179 -4.50 -16.52 3.97
CA ILE A 179 -5.20 -16.40 5.25
C ILE A 179 -6.11 -17.60 5.55
N ASN A 180 -6.60 -18.31 4.52
CA ASN A 180 -7.52 -19.44 4.71
C ASN A 180 -6.76 -20.69 5.14
N THR A 181 -5.60 -20.95 4.52
CA THR A 181 -4.76 -22.10 4.88
C THR A 181 -3.76 -21.77 5.99
N LYS A 182 -3.57 -20.49 6.30
CA LYS A 182 -2.55 -19.97 7.23
C LYS A 182 -1.14 -20.43 6.87
N GLN A 183 -0.84 -20.45 5.57
CA GLN A 183 0.42 -20.90 5.02
C GLN A 183 0.92 -19.92 3.97
N CYS A 184 2.24 -19.77 3.92
CA CYS A 184 2.90 -19.15 2.78
C CYS A 184 2.88 -20.11 1.59
N LYS A 185 2.56 -19.61 0.40
CA LYS A 185 2.44 -20.39 -0.85
C LYS A 185 3.79 -20.77 -1.47
N LEU A 186 4.88 -20.23 -0.94
CA LEU A 186 6.24 -20.54 -1.37
C LEU A 186 6.90 -21.58 -0.46
N GLU A 187 8.06 -22.08 -0.85
CA GLU A 187 8.90 -22.88 0.04
C GLU A 187 9.31 -22.09 1.28
N GLU A 188 9.42 -22.76 2.43
CA GLU A 188 9.60 -22.13 3.75
C GLU A 188 10.78 -21.15 3.83
N ALA A 189 11.90 -21.46 3.15
CA ALA A 189 13.06 -20.58 3.08
C ALA A 189 12.78 -19.24 2.38
N MET A 190 11.84 -19.21 1.43
CA MET A 190 11.42 -18.01 0.71
C MET A 190 10.29 -17.24 1.44
N CYS A 191 9.73 -17.83 2.49
CA CYS A 191 8.70 -17.21 3.31
C CYS A 191 9.26 -16.37 4.45
N LYS A 192 10.56 -16.53 4.76
CA LYS A 192 11.26 -15.64 5.68
C LYS A 192 11.30 -14.25 5.08
N THR A 193 10.76 -13.30 5.82
CA THR A 193 10.79 -11.90 5.42
C THR A 193 11.93 -11.16 6.14
N TYR A 194 12.59 -11.84 7.11
CA TYR A 194 13.75 -11.39 7.90
C TYR A 194 14.82 -12.48 8.05
#